data_AF-A0A3E2WEC2-F1
#
_entry.id   AF-A0A3E2WEC2-F1
#
_cell.length_a   1.000
_cell.length_b   1.000
_cell.length_c   1.000
_cell.angle_alpha   90.00
_cell.angle_beta   90.00
_cell.angle_gamma   90.00
#
_symmetry.space_group_name_H-M   'P 1'
#
loop_
_entity.id
_entity.type
_entity.pdbx_description
1 polymer ?
#
loop_
_entity_poly.entity_id
_entity_poly.type
_entity_poly.pdbx_seq_one_letter_code
_entity_poly.pdbx_strand_id
1 'polypeptide(L)'
;MLGDRFQKICTDIGILGMKGTDELKKIVFTVMEFQKKEKSYQIKEVYEKVAGEMYGEEQLQLNRKALEQRIRRIMQKALDNIAHMGAEDYYDPIFADYANLLFDFGQVRIKMRNLKDQSGEPGRISSKKFIEGFLLRMTVQ
;
A
#
# COMPACT_ATOMS: atom_id res chain seq x y z
N MET A 1 14.93 11.49 -7.34
CA MET A 1 14.25 12.23 -6.24
C MET A 1 13.19 11.34 -5.60
N LEU A 2 12.62 11.70 -4.43
CA LEU A 2 11.59 10.88 -3.75
C LEU A 2 10.34 10.64 -4.64
N GLY A 3 9.98 11.61 -5.48
CA GLY A 3 8.90 11.47 -6.45
C GLY A 3 9.13 10.33 -7.46
N ASP A 4 10.33 10.26 -8.03
CA ASP A 4 10.70 9.22 -9.00
C ASP A 4 10.72 7.84 -8.35
N ARG A 5 11.19 7.76 -7.10
CA ARG A 5 11.18 6.51 -6.32
C ARG A 5 9.76 6.04 -6.04
N PHE A 6 8.85 6.94 -5.69
CA PHE A 6 7.44 6.62 -5.52
C PHE A 6 6.84 6.06 -6.83
N GLN A 7 7.09 6.72 -7.96
CA GLN A 7 6.61 6.26 -9.27
C GLN A 7 7.19 4.90 -9.66
N LYS A 8 8.48 4.66 -9.39
CA LYS A 8 9.13 3.37 -9.63
C LYS A 8 8.46 2.26 -8.84
N ILE A 9 8.23 2.45 -7.54
CA ILE A 9 7.52 1.46 -6.70
C ILE A 9 6.11 1.22 -7.24
N CYS A 10 5.36 2.27 -7.58
CA CYS A 10 4.03 2.14 -8.16
C CYS A 10 4.03 1.37 -9.49
N THR A 11 5.08 1.54 -10.30
CA THR A 11 5.26 0.79 -11.56
C THR A 11 5.53 -0.67 -11.27
N ASP A 12 6.47 -0.96 -10.37
CA ASP A 12 6.88 -2.31 -10.01
C ASP A 12 5.71 -3.14 -9.47
N ILE A 13 4.89 -2.57 -8.59
CA ILE A 13 3.74 -3.27 -8.01
C ILE A 13 2.45 -3.12 -8.85
N GLY A 14 2.54 -2.49 -10.02
CA GLY A 14 1.46 -2.38 -11.00
C GLY A 14 0.23 -1.57 -10.56
N ILE A 15 0.46 -0.46 -9.86
CA ILE A 15 -0.59 0.48 -9.40
C ILE A 15 -0.44 1.90 -9.98
N LEU A 16 0.56 2.14 -10.83
CA LEU A 16 0.76 3.43 -11.48
C LEU A 16 -0.50 3.84 -12.26
N GLY A 17 -0.93 5.09 -12.09
CA GLY A 17 -2.11 5.65 -12.77
C GLY A 17 -3.47 5.22 -12.20
N MET A 18 -3.52 4.37 -11.17
CA MET A 18 -4.78 4.03 -10.50
C MET A 18 -5.38 5.22 -9.72
N LYS A 19 -6.71 5.29 -9.69
CA LYS A 19 -7.42 6.22 -8.80
C LYS A 19 -7.13 5.86 -7.34
N GLY A 20 -6.60 6.81 -6.57
CA GLY A 20 -6.11 6.57 -5.20
C GLY A 20 -4.59 6.71 -5.04
N THR A 21 -3.83 6.82 -6.14
CA THR A 21 -2.37 6.86 -6.09
C THR A 21 -1.83 8.19 -5.53
N ASP A 22 -2.50 9.32 -5.80
CA ASP A 22 -2.14 10.61 -5.19
C ASP A 22 -2.45 10.64 -3.69
N GLU A 23 -3.58 10.05 -3.29
CA GLU A 23 -3.89 9.82 -1.88
C GLU A 23 -2.86 8.94 -1.19
N LEU A 24 -2.46 7.82 -1.82
CA LEU A 24 -1.41 6.94 -1.30
C LEU A 24 -0.11 7.73 -1.12
N LYS A 25 0.28 8.53 -2.11
CA LYS A 25 1.45 9.40 -2.02
C LYS A 25 1.35 10.29 -0.79
N LYS A 26 0.25 11.04 -0.66
CA LYS A 26 0.03 11.94 0.48
C LYS A 26 0.10 11.21 1.82
N ILE A 27 -0.46 10.00 1.92
CA ILE A 27 -0.37 9.13 3.11
C ILE A 27 1.06 8.74 3.43
N VAL A 28 1.83 8.23 2.45
CA VAL A 28 3.22 7.81 2.66
C VAL A 28 4.08 8.98 3.12
N PHE A 29 3.94 10.15 2.49
CA PHE A 29 4.63 11.37 2.92
C PHE A 29 4.20 11.83 4.31
N THR A 30 2.92 11.70 4.65
CA THR A 30 2.42 12.05 5.98
C THR A 30 3.05 11.15 7.05
N VAL A 31 3.11 9.83 6.81
CA VAL A 31 3.80 8.88 7.69
C VAL A 31 5.28 9.23 7.86
N MET A 32 5.97 9.59 6.77
CA MET A 32 7.36 10.04 6.84
C MET A 32 7.53 11.25 7.77
N GLU A 33 6.61 12.21 7.73
CA GLU A 33 6.65 13.40 8.60
C GLU A 33 6.37 13.06 10.07
N PHE A 34 5.53 12.07 10.36
CA PHE A 34 5.37 11.56 11.73
C PHE A 34 6.67 10.90 12.23
N GLN A 35 7.30 10.05 11.42
CA GLN A 35 8.54 9.36 11.78
C GLN A 35 9.71 10.32 12.01
N LYS A 36 9.89 11.33 11.14
CA LYS A 36 10.92 12.36 11.32
C LYS A 36 10.79 13.17 12.61
N LYS A 37 9.55 13.31 13.11
CA LYS A 37 9.26 14.01 14.37
C LYS A 37 9.27 13.07 15.58
N GLU A 38 9.69 11.82 15.39
CA GLU A 38 9.66 10.75 16.41
C GLU A 38 8.27 10.59 17.07
N LYS A 39 7.22 10.97 16.34
CA LYS A 39 5.85 10.97 16.84
C LYS A 39 5.21 9.62 16.54
N SER A 40 4.78 8.92 17.58
CA SER A 40 3.92 7.74 17.45
C SER A 40 2.61 8.11 16.75
N TYR A 41 2.13 7.21 15.87
CA TYR A 41 0.87 7.40 15.14
C TYR A 41 0.10 6.09 15.01
N GLN A 42 -1.22 6.24 14.92
CA GLN A 42 -2.11 5.20 14.41
C GLN A 42 -2.44 5.46 12.94
N ILE A 43 -2.64 4.40 12.16
CA ILE A 43 -2.95 4.56 10.74
C ILE A 43 -4.25 5.34 10.50
N LYS A 44 -5.21 5.23 11.42
CA LYS A 44 -6.45 6.01 11.41
C LYS A 44 -6.19 7.51 11.48
N GLU A 45 -5.26 7.95 12.32
CA GLU A 45 -4.90 9.37 12.45
C GLU A 45 -4.26 9.92 11.17
N VAL A 46 -3.47 9.09 10.49
CA VAL A 46 -2.90 9.42 9.18
C VAL A 46 -4.01 9.59 8.15
N TYR A 47 -4.97 8.67 8.09
CA TYR A 47 -6.12 8.80 7.19
C TYR A 47 -6.98 10.03 7.52
N GLU A 48 -7.22 10.35 8.79
CA GLU A 48 -7.98 11.53 9.21
C GLU A 48 -7.27 12.82 8.79
N LYS A 49 -5.97 12.92 9.05
CA LYS A 49 -5.16 14.06 8.62
C LYS A 49 -5.18 14.26 7.11
N VAL A 50 -4.98 13.19 6.34
CA VAL A 50 -4.99 13.27 4.87
C VAL A 50 -6.39 13.59 4.33
N ALA A 51 -7.44 13.01 4.90
CA ALA A 51 -8.81 13.30 4.49
C ALA A 51 -9.18 14.77 4.74
N GLY A 52 -8.82 15.32 5.90
CA GLY A 52 -9.02 16.74 6.20
C GLY A 52 -8.26 17.66 5.26
N GLU A 53 -6.98 17.36 4.99
CA GLU A 53 -6.15 18.16 4.09
C GLU A 53 -6.59 18.11 2.62
N MET A 54 -7.13 16.97 2.15
CA MET A 54 -7.48 16.79 0.74
C MET A 54 -8.95 17.10 0.40
N TYR A 55 -9.87 16.89 1.35
CA TYR A 55 -11.30 16.96 1.10
C TYR A 55 -12.04 17.90 2.05
N GLY A 56 -11.33 18.52 3.00
CA GLY A 56 -11.90 19.38 4.03
C GLY A 56 -12.34 18.63 5.28
N GLU A 57 -12.56 19.39 6.35
CA GLU A 57 -12.97 18.86 7.66
C GLU A 57 -14.49 18.64 7.76
N GLU A 58 -15.26 19.21 6.84
CA GLU A 58 -16.69 18.90 6.72
C GLU A 58 -16.87 17.42 6.35
N GLN A 59 -17.74 16.72 7.08
CA GLN A 59 -17.98 15.28 6.88
C GLN A 59 -16.71 14.40 6.95
N LEU A 60 -15.71 14.81 7.75
CA LEU A 60 -14.40 14.15 7.87
C LEU A 60 -14.49 12.62 8.03
N GLN A 61 -15.45 12.13 8.82
CA GLN A 61 -15.65 10.69 9.03
C GLN A 61 -16.04 9.95 7.74
N LEU A 62 -16.88 10.56 6.89
CA LEU A 62 -17.28 10.01 5.59
C LEU A 62 -16.09 10.05 4.62
N ASN A 63 -15.40 11.19 4.55
CA ASN A 63 -14.22 11.39 3.71
C ASN A 63 -13.09 10.41 4.05
N ARG A 64 -12.81 10.21 5.34
CA ARG A 64 -11.83 9.23 5.82
C ARG A 64 -12.20 7.81 5.39
N LYS A 65 -13.46 7.39 5.59
CA LYS A 65 -13.92 6.06 5.17
C LYS A 65 -13.77 5.88 3.65
N ALA A 66 -14.13 6.89 2.86
CA ALA A 66 -13.98 6.83 1.40
C ALA A 66 -12.51 6.72 0.97
N LEU A 67 -11.62 7.47 1.64
CA LEU A 67 -10.17 7.41 1.46
C LEU A 67 -9.61 6.02 1.80
N GLU A 68 -9.94 5.48 2.97
CA GLU A 68 -9.53 4.14 3.40
C GLU A 68 -9.94 3.08 2.36
N GLN A 69 -11.16 3.15 1.82
CA GLN A 69 -11.63 2.22 0.80
C GLN A 69 -10.88 2.38 -0.53
N ARG A 70 -10.50 3.61 -0.92
CA ARG A 70 -9.63 3.84 -2.09
C ARG A 70 -8.27 3.17 -1.89
N ILE A 71 -7.65 3.37 -0.73
CA ILE A 71 -6.34 2.75 -0.43
C ILE A 71 -6.44 1.24 -0.31
N ARG A 72 -7.52 0.70 0.24
CA ARG A 72 -7.77 -0.75 0.26
C ARG A 72 -7.78 -1.36 -1.15
N ARG A 73 -8.39 -0.68 -2.12
CA ARG A 73 -8.39 -1.13 -3.53
C ARG A 73 -6.99 -1.11 -4.14
N ILE A 74 -6.20 -0.07 -3.88
CA ILE A 74 -4.80 0.01 -4.32
C ILE A 74 -3.98 -1.14 -3.75
N MET A 75 -4.06 -1.36 -2.44
CA MET A 75 -3.33 -2.43 -1.77
C MET A 75 -3.74 -3.82 -2.27
N GLN A 76 -5.04 -4.04 -2.51
CA GLN A 76 -5.51 -5.31 -3.07
C GLN A 76 -4.95 -5.55 -4.46
N LYS A 77 -4.95 -4.53 -5.34
CA LYS A 77 -4.37 -4.66 -6.68
C LYS A 77 -2.87 -4.93 -6.63
N ALA A 78 -2.13 -4.26 -5.75
CA ALA A 78 -0.71 -4.54 -5.54
C ALA A 78 -0.47 -5.98 -5.06
N LEU A 79 -1.26 -6.47 -4.08
CA LEU A 79 -1.18 -7.86 -3.60
C LEU A 79 -1.49 -8.85 -4.72
N ASP A 80 -2.52 -8.57 -5.52
CA ASP A 80 -2.91 -9.41 -6.64
C ASP A 80 -1.75 -9.50 -7.64
N ASN A 81 -1.17 -8.37 -8.06
CA ASN A 81 -0.06 -8.37 -9.02
C ASN A 81 1.16 -9.13 -8.49
N ILE A 82 1.56 -8.87 -7.24
CA ILE A 82 2.69 -9.56 -6.59
C ILE A 82 2.42 -11.06 -6.48
N ALA A 83 1.20 -11.47 -6.16
CA ALA A 83 0.84 -12.89 -6.10
C ALA A 83 0.88 -13.56 -7.49
N HIS A 84 0.50 -12.86 -8.56
CA HIS A 84 0.64 -13.40 -9.91
C HIS A 84 2.12 -13.55 -10.29
N MET A 85 2.94 -12.52 -10.05
CA MET A 85 4.39 -12.57 -10.31
C MET A 85 5.04 -13.77 -9.62
N GLY A 86 4.83 -13.93 -8.31
CA GLY A 86 5.42 -15.06 -7.57
C GLY A 86 4.83 -16.43 -7.93
N ALA A 87 3.63 -16.48 -8.51
CA ALA A 87 3.02 -17.73 -8.97
C ALA A 87 3.55 -18.15 -10.34
N GLU A 88 3.92 -17.19 -11.18
CA GLU A 88 4.57 -17.40 -12.47
C GLU A 88 6.07 -17.68 -12.30
N ASP A 89 6.78 -16.85 -11.53
CA ASP A 89 8.20 -16.98 -11.21
C ASP A 89 8.48 -16.56 -9.76
N TYR A 90 8.76 -17.55 -8.90
CA TYR A 90 9.08 -17.31 -7.50
C TYR A 90 10.44 -16.61 -7.28
N TYR A 91 11.30 -16.59 -8.31
CA TYR A 91 12.59 -15.90 -8.29
C TYR A 91 12.53 -14.51 -8.94
N ASP A 92 11.33 -14.05 -9.34
CA ASP A 92 11.16 -12.70 -9.87
C ASP A 92 11.65 -11.65 -8.84
N PRO A 93 12.52 -10.71 -9.25
CA PRO A 93 13.13 -9.76 -8.32
C PRO A 93 12.12 -8.78 -7.71
N ILE A 94 11.05 -8.43 -8.43
CA ILE A 94 9.99 -7.56 -7.91
C ILE A 94 9.21 -8.34 -6.84
N PHE A 95 8.84 -9.60 -7.11
CA PHE A 95 8.19 -10.45 -6.12
C PHE A 95 9.06 -10.58 -4.85
N ALA A 96 10.34 -10.92 -5.00
CA ALA A 96 11.27 -11.08 -3.90
C ALA A 96 11.42 -9.80 -3.05
N ASP A 97 11.52 -8.64 -3.70
CA ASP A 97 11.68 -7.35 -3.04
C ASP A 97 10.42 -6.90 -2.31
N TYR A 98 9.23 -7.11 -2.89
CA TYR A 98 8.00 -6.48 -2.41
C TYR A 98 7.09 -7.39 -1.60
N ALA A 99 7.13 -8.71 -1.79
CA ALA A 99 6.17 -9.64 -1.18
C ALA A 99 6.17 -9.58 0.35
N ASN A 100 7.33 -9.70 0.99
CA ASN A 100 7.41 -9.63 2.45
C ASN A 100 7.57 -8.20 2.99
N LEU A 101 8.06 -7.28 2.15
CA LEU A 101 8.22 -5.87 2.50
C LEU A 101 6.87 -5.18 2.68
N LEU A 102 5.97 -5.34 1.70
CA LEU A 102 4.66 -4.68 1.69
C LEU A 102 3.57 -5.50 2.38
N PHE A 103 3.70 -6.83 2.40
CA PHE A 103 2.65 -7.73 2.87
C PHE A 103 3.15 -8.78 3.85
N ASP A 104 2.24 -9.38 4.60
CA ASP A 104 2.53 -10.63 5.30
C ASP A 104 2.73 -11.74 4.27
N PHE A 105 3.88 -12.42 4.32
CA PHE A 105 4.22 -13.43 3.31
C PHE A 105 3.25 -14.62 3.32
N GLY A 106 2.67 -14.95 4.48
CA GLY A 106 1.61 -15.95 4.58
C GLY A 106 0.36 -15.54 3.79
N GLN A 107 -0.03 -14.27 3.87
CA GLN A 107 -1.15 -13.73 3.09
C GLN A 107 -0.87 -13.70 1.59
N VAL A 108 0.37 -13.41 1.18
CA VAL A 108 0.79 -13.51 -0.22
C VAL A 108 0.65 -14.95 -0.73
N ARG A 109 1.15 -15.95 0.01
CA ARG A 109 1.02 -17.38 -0.37
C ARG A 109 -0.42 -17.86 -0.41
N ILE A 110 -1.28 -17.40 0.50
CA ILE A 110 -2.72 -17.66 0.43
C ILE A 110 -3.28 -17.11 -0.88
N LYS A 111 -2.96 -15.85 -1.22
CA LYS A 111 -3.43 -15.24 -2.45
C LYS A 111 -2.94 -15.99 -3.69
N MET A 112 -1.66 -16.37 -3.75
CA MET A 112 -1.06 -17.16 -4.84
C MET A 112 -1.79 -18.48 -5.06
N ARG A 113 -2.14 -19.19 -3.98
CA ARG A 113 -2.91 -20.44 -4.04
C ARG A 113 -4.31 -20.19 -4.60
N ASN A 114 -4.97 -19.14 -4.14
CA ASN A 114 -6.34 -18.81 -4.51
C ASN A 114 -6.48 -18.37 -5.98
N LEU A 115 -5.38 -17.99 -6.65
CA LEU A 115 -5.38 -17.75 -8.10
C LEU A 115 -5.78 -18.99 -8.90
N LYS A 116 -5.49 -20.19 -8.37
CA LYS A 116 -5.81 -21.47 -9.04
C LYS A 116 -7.25 -21.93 -8.79
N ASP A 117 -7.77 -21.69 -7.59
CA ASP A 117 -9.01 -22.33 -7.12
C ASP A 117 -10.27 -21.42 -7.16
N GLN A 118 -10.14 -20.16 -7.61
CA GLN A 118 -11.20 -19.13 -7.76
C GLN A 118 -12.17 -18.92 -6.57
N SER A 119 -11.95 -19.58 -5.43
CA SER A 119 -12.92 -19.68 -4.31
C SER A 119 -12.31 -19.38 -2.94
N GLY A 120 -11.07 -18.90 -2.88
CA GLY A 120 -10.39 -18.64 -1.60
C GLY A 120 -10.51 -17.21 -1.08
N GLU A 121 -10.31 -17.04 0.23
CA GLU A 121 -10.37 -15.74 0.90
C GLU A 121 -9.47 -14.69 0.23
N PRO A 122 -9.95 -13.44 0.08
CA PRO A 122 -9.11 -12.33 -0.35
C PRO A 122 -8.11 -12.06 0.79
N GLY A 123 -6.85 -12.47 0.60
CA GLY A 123 -5.80 -12.33 1.62
C GLY A 123 -5.85 -10.99 2.37
N ARG A 124 -5.65 -11.03 3.68
CA ARG A 124 -5.77 -9.87 4.56
C ARG A 124 -4.55 -8.97 4.43
N ILE A 125 -4.78 -7.66 4.38
CA ILE A 125 -3.71 -6.66 4.23
C ILE A 125 -3.69 -5.75 5.46
N SER A 126 -2.52 -5.60 6.07
CA SER A 126 -2.27 -4.57 7.08
C SER A 126 -1.90 -3.27 6.39
N SER A 127 -2.77 -2.25 6.49
CA SER A 127 -2.49 -0.91 5.94
C SER A 127 -1.17 -0.35 6.47
N LYS A 128 -0.91 -0.53 7.77
CA LYS A 128 0.31 -0.04 8.41
C LYS A 128 1.56 -0.68 7.80
N LYS A 129 1.58 -2.02 7.69
CA LYS A 129 2.72 -2.75 7.08
C LYS A 129 2.95 -2.31 5.64
N PHE A 130 1.89 -2.21 4.84
CA PHE A 130 1.99 -1.78 3.45
C PHE A 130 2.59 -0.37 3.32
N ILE A 131 2.06 0.59 4.08
CA ILE A 131 2.49 2.00 4.01
C ILE A 131 3.92 2.16 4.53
N GLU A 132 4.28 1.49 5.63
CA GLU A 132 5.64 1.54 6.20
C GLU A 132 6.66 0.84 5.31
N GLY A 133 6.31 -0.31 4.73
CA GLY A 133 7.16 -1.00 3.75
C GLY A 133 7.36 -0.18 2.48
N PHE A 134 6.31 0.51 2.00
CA PHE A 134 6.40 1.43 0.87
C PHE A 134 7.36 2.57 1.18
N LEU A 135 7.20 3.20 2.36
CA LEU A 135 8.09 4.28 2.80
C LEU A 135 9.53 3.79 2.91
N LEU A 136 9.77 2.63 3.51
CA LEU A 136 11.10 2.04 3.64
C LEU A 136 11.75 1.84 2.27
N ARG A 137 11.04 1.26 1.30
CA ARG A 137 11.57 1.10 -0.07
C ARG A 137 11.89 2.45 -0.71
N MET A 138 11.10 3.48 -0.43
CA MET A 138 11.31 4.81 -0.98
C MET A 138 12.56 5.50 -0.40
N THR A 139 12.94 5.19 0.84
CA THR A 139 14.04 5.86 1.56
C THR A 139 15.36 5.07 1.56
N VAL A 140 15.33 3.76 1.34
CA VAL A 140 16.55 2.93 1.19
C VAL A 140 17.34 3.40 -0.04
N GLN A 141 18.67 3.51 0.09
CA GLN A 141 19.59 3.99 -0.94
C GLN A 141 19.98 2.87 -1.91
#